data_AF-A0ABD2PU92-F1
#
_entry.id   AF-A0ABD2PU92-F1
#
_cell.length_a   1.000
_cell.length_b   1.000
_cell.length_c   1.000
_cell.angle_alpha   90.00
_cell.angle_beta   90.00
_cell.angle_gamma   90.00
#
_symmetry.space_group_name_H-M   'P 1'
#
loop_
_entity.id
_entity.type
_entity.pdbx_description
1 polymer ?
#
loop_
_entity_poly.entity_id
_entity_poly.type
_entity_poly.pdbx_seq_one_letter_code
_entity_poly.pdbx_strand_id
1 'polypeptide(L)'
;MHSMGIGGGFLMVYRDGQTNQSFTLDSREVAPLATHREFYKNVSPLGSLFGPLAVAVPGEMHGLYAAHKRFGKLPWSQLLQPVILLVERGFVMNHELHQTLQEKLYFKEAWTAPSLAEHVRELK
;
A
#
# COMPACT_ATOMS: atom_id res chain seq x y z
N MET A 1 -6.69 3.98 -9.51
CA MET A 1 -5.80 3.47 -8.43
C MET A 1 -5.60 1.98 -8.68
N HIS A 2 -4.40 1.39 -8.61
CA HIS A 2 -4.26 -0.08 -8.69
C HIS A 2 -4.38 -0.67 -7.28
N SER A 3 -5.64 -0.71 -6.85
CA SER A 3 -6.27 -1.34 -5.68
C SER A 3 -5.54 -1.35 -4.34
N MET A 4 -4.54 -2.21 -4.14
CA MET A 4 -4.01 -2.54 -2.81
C MET A 4 -2.59 -3.11 -2.86
N GLY A 5 -1.95 -3.25 -1.70
CA GLY A 5 -0.69 -3.96 -1.54
C GLY A 5 0.12 -3.47 -0.35
N ILE A 6 1.37 -3.94 -0.26
CA ILE A 6 2.25 -3.75 0.90
C ILE A 6 2.55 -2.29 1.29
N GLY A 7 2.23 -1.34 0.42
CA GLY A 7 2.33 0.10 0.68
C GLY A 7 1.10 0.72 1.36
N GLY A 8 0.05 -0.06 1.63
CA GLY A 8 -1.18 0.40 2.28
C GLY A 8 -1.49 -0.33 3.58
N GLY A 9 -2.77 -0.60 3.81
CA GLY A 9 -3.31 -1.28 4.98
C GLY A 9 -4.63 -1.99 4.68
N PHE A 10 -5.06 -2.85 5.61
CA PHE A 10 -6.28 -3.63 5.44
C PHE A 10 -7.01 -3.87 6.76
N LEU A 11 -8.26 -4.29 6.64
CA LEU A 11 -9.07 -4.85 7.71
C LEU A 11 -9.37 -6.30 7.37
N MET A 12 -9.10 -7.22 8.28
CA MET A 12 -9.41 -8.64 8.12
C MET A 12 -10.44 -9.07 9.15
N VAL A 13 -11.47 -9.76 8.67
CA VAL A 13 -12.42 -10.50 9.51
C VAL A 13 -12.13 -11.98 9.31
N TYR A 14 -11.91 -12.70 10.41
CA TYR A 14 -11.58 -14.10 10.42
C TYR A 14 -12.53 -14.87 11.33
N ARG A 15 -13.11 -15.95 10.80
CA ARG A 15 -13.93 -16.89 11.57
C ARG A 15 -13.16 -18.19 11.72
N ASP A 16 -12.87 -18.58 12.95
CA ASP A 16 -12.32 -19.90 13.23
C ASP A 16 -13.47 -20.93 13.25
N GLY A 17 -13.41 -21.89 12.33
CA GLY A 17 -14.41 -22.94 12.21
C GLY A 17 -14.35 -24.00 13.31
N GLN A 18 -13.21 -24.13 14.02
CA GLN A 18 -13.08 -25.10 15.12
C GLN A 18 -13.67 -24.56 16.42
N THR A 19 -13.33 -23.32 16.77
CA THR A 19 -13.79 -22.69 18.02
C THR A 19 -15.10 -21.94 17.86
N ASN A 20 -15.54 -21.71 16.61
CA ASN A 20 -16.70 -20.88 16.30
C ASN A 20 -16.54 -19.46 16.91
N GLN A 21 -15.32 -18.92 16.89
CA GLN A 21 -14.98 -17.56 17.33
C GLN A 21 -14.64 -16.67 16.13
N SER A 22 -14.97 -15.39 16.23
CA SER A 22 -14.64 -14.39 15.22
C SER A 22 -13.57 -13.43 15.75
N PHE A 23 -12.64 -13.07 14.87
CA PHE A 23 -11.55 -12.15 15.14
C PHE A 23 -11.53 -11.07 14.07
N THR A 24 -11.16 -9.88 14.48
CA THR A 24 -10.87 -8.77 13.56
C THR A 24 -9.44 -8.35 13.76
N LEU A 25 -8.74 -8.11 12.66
CA LEU A 25 -7.41 -7.51 12.65
C LEU A 25 -7.52 -6.20 11.88
N ASP A 26 -7.21 -5.11 12.57
CA ASP A 26 -7.09 -3.78 11.97
C ASP A 26 -5.61 -3.49 11.74
N SER A 27 -5.25 -3.39 10.46
CA SER A 27 -3.93 -3.04 9.98
C SER A 27 -4.02 -1.85 9.04
N ARG A 28 -4.99 -0.96 9.28
CA ARG A 28 -5.08 0.33 8.61
C ARG A 28 -3.83 1.16 8.85
N GLU A 29 -3.56 2.00 7.85
CA GLU A 29 -2.49 2.97 7.92
C GLU A 29 -2.76 3.98 9.05
N VAL A 30 -1.68 4.51 9.63
CA VAL A 30 -1.77 5.54 10.66
C VAL A 30 -1.05 6.81 10.20
N ALA A 31 -1.53 7.96 10.65
CA ALA A 31 -0.85 9.22 10.39
C ALA A 31 0.58 9.17 10.96
N PRO A 32 1.60 9.62 10.20
CA PRO A 32 2.95 9.78 10.74
C PRO A 32 2.97 10.65 12.00
N LEU A 33 3.94 10.40 12.89
CA LEU A 33 4.02 11.10 14.18
C LEU A 33 4.18 12.63 14.05
N ALA A 34 4.80 13.09 12.96
CA ALA A 34 4.98 14.52 12.69
C ALA A 34 3.71 15.23 12.17
N THR A 35 2.66 14.46 11.82
CA THR A 35 1.42 15.01 11.29
C THR A 35 0.58 15.63 12.40
N HIS A 36 -0.07 16.76 12.09
CA HIS A 36 -0.94 17.49 13.00
C HIS A 36 -2.14 18.10 12.25
N ARG A 37 -3.11 18.67 12.98
CA ARG A 37 -4.38 19.15 12.40
C ARG A 37 -4.21 20.13 11.22
N GLU A 38 -3.14 20.92 11.26
CA GLU A 38 -2.91 22.03 10.34
C GLU A 38 -1.99 21.65 9.18
N PHE A 39 -1.55 20.39 9.12
CA PHE A 39 -0.48 19.91 8.25
C PHE A 39 -0.71 20.23 6.76
N TYR A 40 -1.96 20.25 6.30
CA TYR A 40 -2.31 20.52 4.90
C TYR A 40 -2.75 21.96 4.60
N LYS A 41 -2.76 22.88 5.58
CA LYS A 41 -3.33 24.23 5.38
C LYS A 41 -2.62 25.07 4.32
N ASN A 42 -1.30 24.91 4.20
CA ASN A 42 -0.48 25.66 3.24
C ASN A 42 0.10 24.75 2.15
N VAL A 43 -0.50 23.58 1.95
CA VAL A 43 -0.11 22.63 0.90
C VAL A 43 -1.07 22.84 -0.28
N SER A 44 -0.62 22.48 -1.49
CA SER A 44 -1.49 22.40 -2.67
C SER A 44 -2.79 21.64 -2.33
N PRO A 45 -3.96 22.03 -2.87
CA PRO A 45 -5.22 21.30 -2.68
C PRO A 45 -5.14 19.80 -3.03
N LEU A 46 -4.15 19.43 -3.86
CA LEU A 46 -3.87 18.06 -4.28
C LEU A 46 -2.83 17.33 -3.41
N GLY A 47 -2.16 18.01 -2.48
CA GLY A 47 -1.05 17.43 -1.71
C GLY A 47 -1.45 16.38 -0.67
N SER A 48 -2.75 16.24 -0.37
CA SER A 48 -3.30 15.12 0.41
C SER A 48 -3.63 13.90 -0.43
N LEU A 49 -3.57 14.01 -1.76
CA LEU A 49 -3.86 12.94 -2.71
C LEU A 49 -2.61 12.48 -3.47
N PHE A 50 -1.70 13.42 -3.73
CA PHE A 50 -0.52 13.20 -4.57
C PHE A 50 0.75 13.70 -3.89
N GLY A 51 1.85 12.98 -4.14
CA GLY A 51 3.16 13.27 -3.59
C GLY A 51 3.42 12.57 -2.24
N PRO A 52 4.64 12.71 -1.71
CA PRO A 52 5.07 11.98 -0.52
C PRO A 52 4.31 12.37 0.75
N LEU A 53 3.77 13.60 0.81
CA LEU A 53 3.02 14.09 1.96
C LEU A 53 1.69 13.36 2.16
N ALA A 54 1.12 12.79 1.09
CA ALA A 54 -0.13 12.03 1.14
C ALA A 54 0.04 10.62 1.73
N VAL A 55 1.27 10.17 1.99
CA VAL A 55 1.57 8.80 2.43
C VAL A 55 1.42 8.67 3.95
N ALA A 56 0.51 7.80 4.39
CA ALA A 56 0.41 7.33 5.76
C ALA A 56 1.38 6.16 6.04
N VAL A 57 1.61 5.81 7.30
CA VAL A 57 2.50 4.69 7.66
C VAL A 57 1.85 3.37 7.22
N PRO A 58 2.46 2.59 6.31
CA PRO A 58 1.86 1.34 5.82
C PRO A 58 1.77 0.28 6.92
N GLY A 59 0.62 -0.39 7.01
CA GLY A 59 0.36 -1.44 7.98
C GLY A 59 0.41 -2.85 7.39
N GLU A 60 0.16 -3.01 6.09
CA GLU A 60 -0.23 -4.28 5.47
C GLU A 60 0.74 -5.46 5.75
N MET A 61 2.06 -5.25 5.62
CA MET A 61 3.03 -6.32 5.91
C MET A 61 3.01 -6.77 7.38
N HIS A 62 2.84 -5.83 8.30
CA HIS A 62 2.74 -6.14 9.72
C HIS A 62 1.45 -6.92 10.02
N GLY A 63 0.32 -6.47 9.48
CA GLY A 63 -0.96 -7.14 9.66
C GLY A 63 -0.97 -8.56 9.10
N LEU A 64 -0.44 -8.78 7.89
CA LEU A 64 -0.37 -10.10 7.28
C LEU A 64 0.50 -11.06 8.10
N TYR A 65 1.66 -10.59 8.58
CA TYR A 65 2.55 -11.38 9.42
C TYR A 65 1.94 -11.69 10.80
N ALA A 66 1.23 -10.72 11.41
CA ALA A 66 0.51 -10.92 12.67
C ALA A 66 -0.63 -11.94 12.53
N ALA A 67 -1.42 -11.87 11.45
CA ALA A 67 -2.43 -12.87 11.12
C ALA A 67 -1.81 -14.25 10.95
N HIS A 68 -0.70 -14.34 10.22
CA HIS A 68 0.03 -15.59 10.01
C HIS A 68 0.59 -16.18 11.30
N LYS A 69 1.19 -15.38 12.17
CA LYS A 69 1.67 -15.87 13.48
C LYS A 69 0.57 -16.50 14.32
N ARG A 70 -0.66 -15.99 14.22
CA ARG A 70 -1.79 -16.43 15.04
C ARG A 70 -2.57 -17.58 14.44
N PHE A 71 -2.77 -17.57 13.12
CA PHE A 71 -3.68 -18.49 12.43
C PHE A 71 -3.03 -19.28 11.27
N GLY A 72 -1.77 -18.97 10.95
CA GLY A 72 -1.04 -19.57 9.84
C GLY A 72 -0.74 -21.05 10.06
N LYS A 73 -0.83 -21.83 8.98
CA LYS A 73 -0.55 -23.27 8.98
C LYS A 73 0.68 -23.65 8.16
N LEU A 74 0.93 -22.90 7.07
CA LEU A 74 2.10 -23.09 6.21
C LEU A 74 3.25 -22.20 6.71
N PRO A 75 4.52 -22.57 6.49
CA PRO A 75 5.63 -21.65 6.69
C PRO A 75 5.45 -20.35 5.91
N TRP A 76 5.80 -19.21 6.50
CA TRP A 76 5.64 -17.88 5.89
C TRP A 76 6.31 -17.78 4.51
N SER A 77 7.49 -18.37 4.35
CA SER A 77 8.23 -18.40 3.07
C SER A 77 7.46 -19.10 1.95
N GLN A 78 6.68 -20.15 2.25
CA GLN A 78 5.89 -20.85 1.24
C GLN A 78 4.75 -19.99 0.70
N LEU A 79 4.21 -19.06 1.50
CA LEU A 79 3.19 -18.12 1.05
C LEU A 79 3.77 -17.05 0.11
N LEU A 80 5.01 -16.64 0.34
CA LEU A 80 5.69 -15.62 -0.47
C LEU A 80 6.26 -16.19 -1.79
N GLN A 81 6.66 -17.45 -1.81
CA GLN A 81 7.26 -18.08 -2.99
C GLN A 81 6.45 -17.93 -4.29
N PRO A 82 5.11 -18.17 -4.33
CA PRO A 82 4.34 -17.97 -5.56
C PRO A 82 4.29 -16.50 -5.99
N VAL A 83 4.31 -15.55 -5.05
CA VAL A 83 4.33 -14.12 -5.36
C VAL A 83 5.66 -13.72 -5.99
N ILE A 84 6.79 -14.21 -5.46
CA ILE A 84 8.12 -13.99 -6.01
C ILE A 84 8.19 -14.48 -7.46
N LEU A 85 7.73 -15.71 -7.71
CA LEU A 85 7.71 -16.30 -9.06
C LEU A 85 6.84 -15.50 -10.03
N LEU A 86 5.69 -14.98 -9.56
CA LEU A 86 4.81 -14.15 -10.37
C LEU A 86 5.48 -12.83 -10.80
N VAL A 87 6.26 -12.22 -9.90
CA VAL A 87 7.01 -10.99 -10.19
C VAL A 87 8.20 -11.26 -11.12
N GLU A 88 8.94 -12.34 -10.90
CA GLU A 88 10.12 -12.69 -11.70
C GLU A 88 9.77 -13.14 -13.12
N ARG A 89 8.70 -13.92 -13.28
CA ARG A 89 8.29 -14.47 -14.57
C ARG A 89 7.30 -13.57 -15.32
N GLY A 90 6.70 -12.63 -14.61
CA GLY A 90 5.58 -11.85 -15.11
C GLY A 90 4.29 -12.66 -15.23
N PHE A 91 3.24 -11.97 -15.64
CA PHE A 91 1.91 -12.54 -15.84
C PHE A 91 1.18 -11.81 -16.96
N VAL A 92 0.19 -12.47 -17.55
CA VAL A 92 -0.68 -11.84 -18.55
C VAL A 92 -1.60 -10.84 -17.86
N MET A 93 -1.50 -9.58 -18.26
CA MET A 93 -2.30 -8.48 -17.71
C MET A 93 -3.79 -8.72 -17.98
N ASN A 94 -4.62 -8.58 -16.94
CA ASN A 94 -6.06 -8.64 -17.11
C ASN A 94 -6.62 -7.31 -17.64
N HIS A 95 -7.87 -7.35 -18.11
CA HIS A 95 -8.54 -6.20 -18.71
C HIS A 95 -8.61 -4.99 -17.77
N GLU A 96 -8.93 -5.21 -16.49
CA GLU A 96 -9.07 -4.13 -15.50
C GLU A 96 -7.75 -3.39 -15.25
N LEU A 97 -6.67 -4.13 -15.03
CA LEU A 97 -5.33 -3.57 -14.86
C LEU A 97 -4.90 -2.83 -16.13
N HIS A 98 -5.23 -3.36 -17.31
CA HIS A 98 -4.95 -2.71 -18.58
C HIS A 98 -5.67 -1.35 -18.67
N GLN A 99 -6.98 -1.32 -18.43
CA GLN A 99 -7.77 -0.07 -18.50
C GLN A 99 -7.25 0.98 -17.51
N THR A 100 -7.00 0.58 -16.25
CA THR A 100 -6.48 1.49 -15.22
C THR A 100 -5.10 2.07 -15.59
N LEU A 101 -4.25 1.29 -16.26
CA LEU A 101 -2.94 1.77 -16.70
C LEU A 101 -3.05 2.74 -17.88
N GLN A 102 -3.95 2.48 -18.83
CA GLN A 102 -4.19 3.39 -19.97
C GLN A 102 -4.68 4.76 -19.49
N GLU A 103 -5.68 4.79 -18.59
CA GLU A 103 -6.18 6.04 -17.99
C GLU A 103 -5.06 6.84 -17.30
N LYS A 104 -4.12 6.17 -16.63
CA LYS A 104 -3.01 6.81 -15.91
C LYS A 104 -1.89 7.32 -16.80
N LEU A 105 -1.64 6.70 -17.95
CA LEU A 105 -0.62 7.19 -18.89
C LEU A 105 -1.01 8.56 -19.48
N TYR A 106 -2.31 8.86 -19.59
CA TYR A 106 -2.79 10.21 -19.92
C TYR A 106 -2.47 11.25 -18.84
N PHE A 107 -2.36 10.86 -17.56
CA PHE A 107 -1.94 11.77 -16.48
C PHE A 107 -0.44 12.03 -16.45
N LYS A 108 0.39 11.29 -17.21
CA LYS A 108 1.85 11.41 -17.17
C LYS A 108 2.36 12.79 -17.62
N GLU A 109 1.57 13.52 -18.40
CA GLU A 109 1.85 14.92 -18.79
C GLU A 109 1.70 15.91 -17.62
N ALA A 110 0.95 15.56 -16.58
CA ALA A 110 0.77 16.37 -15.37
C ALA A 110 1.80 16.06 -14.26
N TRP A 111 2.64 15.02 -14.42
CA TRP A 111 3.62 14.53 -13.43
C TRP A 111 5.07 14.96 -13.74
N THR A 112 5.28 16.13 -14.36
CA THR A 112 6.61 16.74 -14.50
C THR A 112 7.08 17.44 -13.22
N ALA A 113 6.83 16.84 -12.05
CA ALA A 113 7.44 17.30 -10.80
C ALA A 113 8.87 16.75 -10.71
N PRO A 114 9.87 17.58 -10.32
CA PRO A 114 11.24 17.14 -10.16
C PRO A 114 11.33 15.97 -9.18
N SER A 115 12.20 15.03 -9.50
CA SER A 115 12.39 13.79 -8.75
C SER A 115 12.82 14.07 -7.30
N LEU A 116 12.57 13.11 -6.40
CA LEU A 116 13.04 13.17 -5.01
C LEU A 116 14.57 13.40 -4.93
N ALA A 117 15.32 12.96 -5.95
CA ALA A 117 16.76 13.15 -6.07
C ALA A 117 17.16 14.61 -6.34
N GLU A 118 16.28 15.41 -6.96
CA GLU A 118 16.51 16.84 -7.18
C GLU A 118 16.20 17.64 -5.91
N HIS A 119 15.14 17.28 -5.18
CA HIS A 119 14.79 17.95 -3.92
C HIS A 119 15.83 17.72 -2.80
N VAL A 120 16.52 16.57 -2.79
CA VAL A 120 17.62 16.29 -1.85
C VAL A 120 18.90 17.06 -2.19
N ARG A 121 19.07 17.55 -3.42
CA ARG A 121 20.23 18.39 -3.82
C ARG A 121 20.09 19.84 -3.37
N GLU A 122 18.87 20.36 -3.24
CA GLU A 122 18.59 21.73 -2.80
C GLU A 122 18.73 21.94 -1.28
N LEU A 123 18.83 20.85 -0.51
CA LEU A 123 19.00 20.87 0.95
C LEU A 123 20.48 20.78 1.40
N LYS A 124 21.43 21.01 0.47
CA LYS A 124 22.87 21.14 0.76
C LYS A 124 23.35 22.54 0.40
#